data_AF-P21358-F1
#
_entry.id   AF-P21358-F1
#
_cell.length_a   1.000
_cell.length_b   1.000
_cell.length_c   1.000
_cell.angle_alpha   90.00
_cell.angle_beta   90.00
_cell.angle_gamma   90.00
#
_symmetry.space_group_name_H-M   'P 1'
#
loop_
_entity.id
_entity.type
_entity.pdbx_description
1 polymer ?
#
loop_
_entity_poly.entity_id
_entity_poly.type
_entity_poly.pdbx_seq_one_letter_code
_entity_poly.pdbx_strand_id
1 'polypeptide(L)'
;MKLMKLLKLNINNNNNNKLLLKNLLLLMNKNRLMNKLSNNNKYLSELNNKGNSLQHLNNMNNWKLQNYNYNKNNTINNYINSKLINKLLYKLMSLKNNKIIISKPLYKINMNVINIRFYYYNMNNYNYNNNIYYINMINKLMNRLNINMNNLSNILSYYYNKKVIIEPIKLKYLYNNNEIMTKYISLLDNNKYNNGLLMEYQRTLNNIMPKLNDHNISMNYINNINNINKLKYNNILLNNNNNINNIYNNININNNMNLLMFKYLIGWSIMLKGRLNKNISRISTTYLNNGTFNNKKYLWGNLNNNFKLNYINSNNNIYNYNNINKNGKYNIKVKLNYI
;
A
#
# COMPACT_ATOMS: atom_id res chain seq x y z
N MET A 1 -42.29 4.20 31.95
CA MET A 1 -42.69 4.26 33.38
C MET A 1 -42.64 5.66 34.00
N LYS A 2 -41.53 6.43 33.96
CA LYS A 2 -41.52 7.83 34.45
C LYS A 2 -42.52 8.76 33.74
N LEU A 3 -42.71 8.57 32.43
CA LEU A 3 -43.68 9.31 31.59
C LEU A 3 -45.14 9.13 32.03
N MET A 4 -45.50 7.96 32.57
CA MET A 4 -46.88 7.63 32.95
C MET A 4 -47.23 8.15 34.35
N LYS A 5 -46.22 8.42 35.20
CA LYS A 5 -46.39 9.03 36.53
C LYS A 5 -46.65 10.54 36.47
N LEU A 6 -46.18 11.24 35.44
CA LEU A 6 -46.39 12.69 35.27
C LEU A 6 -47.78 13.06 34.76
N LEU A 7 -48.46 12.16 34.03
CA LEU A 7 -49.82 12.37 33.51
C LEU A 7 -50.92 12.27 34.59
N LYS A 8 -50.60 11.76 35.80
CA LYS A 8 -51.56 11.57 36.90
C LYS A 8 -51.67 12.75 37.87
N LEU A 9 -50.94 13.86 37.65
CA LEU A 9 -50.90 15.00 38.57
C LEU A 9 -51.78 16.16 38.08
N ASN A 10 -52.94 16.31 38.73
CA ASN A 10 -53.82 17.49 38.88
C ASN A 10 -54.15 18.36 37.65
N ILE A 11 -55.37 18.15 37.16
CA ILE A 11 -55.99 18.74 35.95
C ILE A 11 -56.49 20.20 36.14
N ASN A 12 -56.38 20.81 37.32
CA ASN A 12 -57.19 22.01 37.65
C ASN A 12 -56.53 23.39 37.43
N ASN A 13 -55.43 23.51 36.70
CA ASN A 13 -54.86 24.83 36.35
C ASN A 13 -54.32 24.85 34.91
N ASN A 14 -55.02 25.57 34.01
CA ASN A 14 -54.70 25.61 32.58
C ASN A 14 -53.24 26.03 32.27
N ASN A 15 -52.67 26.95 33.05
CA ASN A 15 -51.28 27.38 32.88
C ASN A 15 -50.25 26.32 33.28
N ASN A 16 -50.52 25.55 34.34
CA ASN A 16 -49.64 24.47 34.78
C ASN A 16 -49.65 23.29 33.80
N ASN A 17 -50.83 22.98 33.23
CA ASN A 17 -50.96 21.98 32.17
C ASN A 17 -50.16 22.36 30.92
N LYS A 18 -50.19 23.65 30.51
CA LYS A 18 -49.40 24.15 29.37
C LYS A 18 -47.89 24.03 29.59
N LEU A 19 -47.40 24.30 30.80
CA LEU A 19 -45.98 24.21 31.13
C LEU A 19 -45.51 22.75 31.21
N LEU A 20 -46.34 21.85 31.73
CA LEU A 20 -46.10 20.41 31.74
C LEU A 20 -46.02 19.83 30.32
N LEU A 21 -46.91 20.25 29.42
CA LEU A 21 -46.87 19.87 28.00
C LEU A 21 -45.59 20.35 27.31
N LYS A 22 -45.14 21.59 27.58
CA LYS A 22 -43.85 22.09 27.07
C LYS A 22 -42.67 21.24 27.56
N ASN A 23 -42.68 20.83 28.81
CA ASN A 23 -41.64 19.96 29.37
C ASN A 23 -41.63 18.55 28.74
N LEU A 24 -42.81 17.99 28.47
CA LEU A 24 -42.94 16.71 27.76
C LEU A 24 -42.40 16.80 26.34
N LEU A 25 -42.73 17.87 25.60
CA LEU A 25 -42.19 18.11 24.25
C LEU A 25 -40.66 18.26 24.27
N LEU A 26 -40.11 18.94 25.28
CA LEU A 26 -38.66 19.07 25.47
C LEU A 26 -37.99 17.70 25.69
N LEU A 27 -38.57 16.85 26.56
CA LEU A 27 -38.08 15.49 26.80
C LEU A 27 -38.14 14.62 25.54
N MET A 28 -39.22 14.69 24.78
CA MET A 28 -39.34 13.98 23.50
C MET A 28 -38.29 14.44 22.50
N ASN A 29 -38.04 15.76 22.40
CA ASN A 29 -36.99 16.31 21.55
C ASN A 29 -35.60 15.84 21.97
N LYS A 30 -35.31 15.81 23.28
CA LYS A 30 -34.04 15.30 23.81
C LYS A 30 -33.82 13.83 23.46
N ASN A 31 -34.84 12.98 23.65
CA ASN A 31 -34.76 11.56 23.28
C ASN A 31 -34.59 11.38 21.77
N ARG A 32 -35.30 12.14 20.95
CA ARG A 32 -35.17 12.13 19.49
C ARG A 32 -33.77 12.51 19.04
N LEU A 33 -33.16 13.52 19.65
CA LEU A 33 -31.79 13.94 19.37
C LEU A 33 -30.77 12.87 19.78
N MET A 34 -30.89 12.32 21.00
CA MET A 34 -29.97 11.28 21.50
C MET A 34 -29.97 10.02 20.63
N ASN A 35 -31.15 9.52 20.26
CA ASN A 35 -31.28 8.31 19.44
C ASN A 35 -30.70 8.51 18.02
N LYS A 36 -30.83 9.72 17.46
CA LYS A 36 -30.25 10.06 16.15
C LYS A 36 -28.72 10.07 16.21
N LEU A 37 -28.14 10.67 17.24
CA LEU A 37 -26.68 10.74 17.38
C LEU A 37 -26.08 9.37 17.68
N SER A 38 -26.68 8.57 18.56
CA SER A 38 -26.16 7.25 18.92
C SER A 38 -26.14 6.27 17.75
N ASN A 39 -27.20 6.24 16.94
CA ASN A 39 -27.30 5.33 15.80
C ASN A 39 -26.39 5.73 14.64
N ASN A 40 -26.14 7.03 14.47
CA ASN A 40 -25.36 7.56 13.37
C ASN A 40 -23.86 7.66 13.65
N ASN A 41 -23.43 7.46 14.90
CA ASN A 41 -22.01 7.42 15.29
C ASN A 41 -21.20 6.44 14.44
N LYS A 42 -21.80 5.31 14.01
CA LYS A 42 -21.15 4.33 13.14
C LYS A 42 -20.67 4.95 11.81
N TYR A 43 -21.47 5.83 11.20
CA TYR A 43 -21.13 6.48 9.93
C TYR A 43 -20.18 7.66 10.11
N LEU A 44 -20.25 8.33 11.26
CA LEU A 44 -19.46 9.52 11.57
C LEU A 44 -18.01 9.22 11.91
N SER A 45 -17.75 8.08 12.55
CA SER A 45 -16.40 7.72 12.99
C SER A 45 -15.66 6.78 12.04
N GLU A 46 -16.27 6.39 10.90
CA GLU A 46 -15.76 5.32 10.05
C GLU A 46 -14.32 5.60 9.54
N LEU A 47 -14.09 6.81 9.03
CA LEU A 47 -12.77 7.21 8.51
C LEU A 47 -11.79 7.65 9.62
N ASN A 48 -12.31 8.12 10.75
CA ASN A 48 -11.48 8.64 11.82
C ASN A 48 -10.91 7.55 12.74
N ASN A 49 -11.66 6.47 13.01
CA ASN A 49 -11.29 5.55 14.09
C ASN A 49 -10.75 4.20 13.61
N LYS A 50 -11.25 3.67 12.49
CA LYS A 50 -10.83 2.35 12.00
C LYS A 50 -9.93 2.43 10.77
N GLY A 51 -10.07 3.52 10.02
CA GLY A 51 -9.58 3.65 8.67
C GLY A 51 -10.16 2.60 7.72
N ASN A 52 -10.04 2.84 6.42
CA ASN A 52 -10.47 1.92 5.39
C ASN A 52 -9.30 1.12 4.78
N SER A 53 -9.60 0.24 3.84
CA SER A 53 -8.60 -0.58 3.12
C SER A 53 -7.62 0.21 2.25
N LEU A 54 -7.92 1.48 1.94
CA LEU A 54 -7.03 2.41 1.22
C LEU A 54 -6.09 3.16 2.17
N GLN A 55 -6.43 3.20 3.46
CA GLN A 55 -5.69 3.89 4.51
C GLN A 55 -4.66 3.00 5.21
N HIS A 56 -4.96 1.70 5.29
CA HIS A 56 -4.10 0.71 5.95
C HIS A 56 -3.70 -0.42 5.00
N LEU A 57 -2.46 -0.88 5.14
CA LEU A 57 -2.03 -2.14 4.53
C LEU A 57 -2.67 -3.29 5.30
N ASN A 58 -3.32 -4.21 4.58
CA ASN A 58 -3.75 -5.48 5.16
C ASN A 58 -2.52 -6.27 5.65
N ASN A 59 -2.57 -6.76 6.89
CA ASN A 59 -1.50 -7.53 7.52
C ASN A 59 -1.07 -8.77 6.72
N MET A 60 -1.98 -9.38 5.94
CA MET A 60 -1.61 -10.48 5.03
C MET A 60 -0.58 -10.05 3.98
N ASN A 61 -0.58 -8.79 3.54
CA ASN A 61 0.39 -8.26 2.58
C ASN A 61 1.80 -8.11 3.15
N ASN A 62 1.99 -8.26 4.46
CA ASN A 62 3.31 -8.34 5.07
C ASN A 62 4.01 -9.67 4.70
N TRP A 63 3.23 -10.72 4.46
CA TRP A 63 3.72 -12.04 4.08
C TRP A 63 3.70 -12.20 2.56
N LYS A 64 4.81 -12.68 1.98
CA LYS A 64 4.89 -12.98 0.55
C LYS A 64 4.11 -14.25 0.18
N LEU A 65 3.93 -15.18 1.12
CA LEU A 65 3.07 -16.36 0.97
C LEU A 65 1.83 -16.13 1.84
N GLN A 66 0.69 -15.87 1.19
CA GLN A 66 -0.61 -15.74 1.83
C GLN A 66 -1.33 -17.07 1.69
N ASN A 67 -1.17 -17.92 2.71
CA ASN A 67 -1.69 -19.27 2.72
C ASN A 67 -2.11 -19.65 4.14
N TYR A 68 -3.24 -20.35 4.25
CA TYR A 68 -3.67 -21.01 5.47
C TYR A 68 -4.21 -22.39 5.10
N ASN A 69 -3.57 -23.44 5.61
CA ASN A 69 -4.08 -24.81 5.52
C ASN A 69 -4.14 -25.38 6.93
N TYR A 70 -5.18 -26.16 7.22
CA TYR A 70 -5.26 -26.94 8.46
C TYR A 70 -4.08 -27.92 8.57
N ASN A 71 -3.73 -28.59 7.48
CA ASN A 71 -2.55 -29.45 7.42
C ASN A 71 -1.28 -28.61 7.25
N LYS A 72 -0.42 -28.59 8.28
CA LYS A 72 0.86 -27.87 8.30
C LYS A 72 1.86 -28.41 7.26
N ASN A 73 1.81 -29.70 6.90
CA ASN A 73 2.72 -30.23 5.87
C ASN A 73 2.43 -29.59 4.51
N ASN A 74 1.15 -29.36 4.19
CA ASN A 74 0.77 -28.67 2.96
C ASN A 74 1.23 -27.20 2.95
N THR A 75 1.28 -26.51 4.11
CA THR A 75 1.81 -25.14 4.16
C THR A 75 3.32 -25.10 3.92
N ILE A 76 4.07 -26.06 4.48
CA ILE A 76 5.52 -26.20 4.26
C ILE A 76 5.81 -26.51 2.78
N ASN A 77 5.08 -27.45 2.18
CA ASN A 77 5.24 -27.78 0.76
C ASN A 77 4.97 -26.57 -0.14
N ASN A 78 3.88 -25.83 0.13
CA ASN A 78 3.59 -24.58 -0.59
C ASN A 78 4.69 -23.54 -0.46
N TYR A 79 5.30 -23.44 0.72
CA TYR A 79 6.43 -22.55 0.97
C TYR A 79 7.68 -22.96 0.19
N ILE A 80 8.03 -24.25 0.16
CA ILE A 80 9.15 -24.79 -0.63
C ILE A 80 8.92 -24.51 -2.12
N ASN A 81 7.73 -24.84 -2.64
CA ASN A 81 7.36 -24.57 -4.03
C ASN A 81 7.48 -23.08 -4.37
N SER A 82 7.02 -22.19 -3.49
CA SER A 82 7.12 -20.73 -3.71
C SER A 82 8.58 -20.25 -3.82
N LYS A 83 9.51 -20.85 -3.06
CA LYS A 83 10.94 -20.52 -3.14
C LYS A 83 11.56 -21.00 -4.45
N LEU A 84 11.21 -22.20 -4.93
CA LEU A 84 11.69 -22.74 -6.20
C LEU A 84 11.18 -21.90 -7.37
N ILE A 85 9.90 -21.56 -7.37
CA ILE A 85 9.27 -20.72 -8.41
C ILE A 85 9.88 -19.33 -8.41
N ASN A 86 10.18 -18.73 -7.25
CA ASN A 86 10.90 -17.46 -7.19
C ASN A 86 12.25 -17.53 -7.92
N LYS A 87 13.04 -18.59 -7.71
CA LYS A 87 14.33 -18.78 -8.41
C LYS A 87 14.13 -18.93 -9.92
N LEU A 88 13.12 -19.70 -10.33
CA LEU A 88 12.78 -19.90 -11.74
C LEU A 88 12.36 -18.59 -12.41
N LEU A 89 11.47 -17.81 -11.78
CA LEU A 89 11.05 -16.50 -12.29
C LEU A 89 12.23 -15.53 -12.40
N TYR A 90 13.15 -15.52 -11.43
CA TYR A 90 14.36 -14.69 -11.54
C TYR A 90 15.23 -15.08 -12.73
N LYS A 91 15.43 -16.39 -12.98
CA LYS A 91 16.19 -16.87 -14.14
C LYS A 91 15.52 -16.55 -15.47
N LEU A 92 14.19 -16.70 -15.56
CA LEU A 92 13.43 -16.38 -16.77
C LEU A 92 13.53 -14.89 -17.12
N MET A 93 13.47 -14.02 -16.12
CA MET A 93 13.51 -12.57 -16.32
C MET A 93 14.91 -12.05 -16.67
N SER A 94 15.97 -12.76 -16.28
CA SER A 94 17.36 -12.37 -16.54
C SER A 94 17.88 -12.76 -17.95
N LEU A 95 17.02 -13.15 -18.88
CA LEU A 95 17.45 -13.67 -20.18
C LEU A 95 18.24 -12.63 -21.02
N LYS A 96 19.53 -12.97 -21.18
CA LYS A 96 20.65 -12.50 -22.03
C LYS A 96 20.78 -11.06 -22.55
N ASN A 97 19.76 -10.22 -22.63
CA ASN A 97 19.91 -8.81 -23.02
C ASN A 97 18.80 -7.88 -22.49
N ASN A 98 17.72 -8.42 -21.91
CA ASN A 98 16.62 -7.59 -21.45
C ASN A 98 16.80 -7.26 -19.98
N LYS A 99 17.03 -5.98 -19.69
CA LYS A 99 17.20 -5.39 -18.35
C LYS A 99 15.88 -5.37 -17.56
N ILE A 100 15.21 -6.52 -17.45
CA ILE A 100 13.97 -6.67 -16.68
C ILE A 100 14.34 -7.01 -15.24
N ILE A 101 13.84 -6.21 -14.31
CA ILE A 101 14.04 -6.44 -12.89
C ILE A 101 12.69 -6.67 -12.25
N ILE A 102 12.56 -7.79 -11.54
CA ILE A 102 11.34 -8.17 -10.83
C ILE A 102 11.50 -8.09 -9.30
N SER A 103 10.43 -7.68 -8.63
CA SER A 103 10.30 -7.81 -7.18
C SER A 103 10.18 -9.30 -6.76
N LYS A 104 10.32 -9.61 -5.48
CA LYS A 104 9.87 -10.88 -4.90
C LYS A 104 8.37 -11.07 -5.18
N PRO A 105 7.98 -12.15 -5.86
CA PRO A 105 6.58 -12.49 -6.08
C PRO A 105 5.81 -12.65 -4.77
N LEU A 106 4.53 -12.30 -4.82
CA LEU A 106 3.56 -12.47 -3.77
C LEU A 106 2.55 -13.53 -4.22
N TYR A 107 2.42 -14.58 -3.41
CA TYR A 107 1.59 -15.75 -3.66
C TYR A 107 0.33 -15.64 -2.81
N LYS A 108 -0.84 -15.60 -3.45
CA LYS A 108 -2.14 -15.70 -2.80
C LYS A 108 -2.73 -17.07 -3.09
N ILE A 109 -2.81 -17.91 -2.07
CA ILE A 109 -3.35 -19.26 -2.19
C ILE A 109 -4.76 -19.25 -1.63
N ASN A 110 -5.75 -19.37 -2.51
CA ASN A 110 -7.13 -19.62 -2.15
C ASN A 110 -7.42 -21.14 -2.24
N MET A 111 -8.66 -21.54 -1.96
CA MET A 111 -9.07 -22.95 -2.08
C MET A 111 -8.82 -23.50 -3.49
N ASN A 112 -9.18 -22.74 -4.53
CA ASN A 112 -9.18 -23.25 -5.91
C ASN A 112 -8.04 -22.69 -6.78
N VAL A 113 -7.50 -21.51 -6.43
CA VAL A 113 -6.62 -20.73 -7.30
C VAL A 113 -5.40 -20.24 -6.53
N ILE A 114 -4.26 -20.23 -7.19
CA ILE A 114 -3.03 -19.57 -6.75
C ILE A 114 -2.76 -18.38 -7.66
N ASN A 115 -2.73 -17.18 -7.08
CA ASN A 115 -2.38 -15.96 -7.80
C ASN A 115 -0.96 -15.52 -7.42
N ILE A 116 -0.04 -15.54 -8.39
CA ILE A 116 1.36 -15.15 -8.27
C ILE A 116 1.52 -13.76 -8.87
N ARG A 117 1.73 -12.75 -8.03
CA ARG A 117 1.84 -11.35 -8.49
C ARG A 117 3.24 -10.83 -8.25
N PHE A 118 3.81 -10.14 -9.23
CA PHE A 118 5.09 -9.45 -9.04
C PHE A 118 5.12 -8.13 -9.80
N TYR A 119 5.84 -7.18 -9.24
CA TYR A 119 6.15 -5.94 -9.94
C TYR A 119 7.37 -6.14 -10.81
N TYR A 120 7.39 -5.51 -11.98
CA TYR A 120 8.54 -5.50 -12.86
C TYR A 120 8.85 -4.11 -13.38
N TYR A 121 10.12 -3.83 -13.60
CA TYR A 121 10.59 -2.66 -14.32
C TYR A 121 11.37 -3.10 -15.54
N ASN A 122 11.19 -2.37 -16.62
CA ASN A 122 11.92 -2.55 -17.87
C ASN A 122 12.53 -1.21 -18.28
N MET A 123 13.83 -1.22 -18.54
CA MET A 123 14.58 -0.03 -18.96
C MET A 123 14.27 0.38 -20.40
N ASN A 124 13.82 -0.55 -21.26
CA ASN A 124 13.60 -0.21 -22.66
C ASN A 124 12.40 0.75 -22.79
N ASN A 125 12.71 2.02 -23.03
CA ASN A 125 11.74 3.02 -23.47
C ASN A 125 11.40 2.73 -24.92
N TYR A 126 10.22 2.16 -25.14
CA TYR A 126 9.66 1.99 -26.46
C TYR A 126 9.14 3.35 -26.94
N ASN A 127 9.96 4.07 -27.71
CA ASN A 127 9.56 5.26 -28.42
C ASN A 127 8.75 4.85 -29.69
N TYR A 128 7.61 5.51 -29.89
CA TYR A 128 6.77 5.61 -31.11
C TYR A 128 6.10 4.34 -31.71
N ASN A 129 5.00 4.60 -32.44
CA ASN A 129 3.99 3.68 -33.01
C ASN A 129 4.50 2.45 -33.79
N ASN A 130 5.79 2.35 -34.11
CA ASN A 130 6.35 1.26 -34.92
C ASN A 130 6.32 -0.13 -34.24
N ASN A 131 6.06 -0.20 -32.92
CA ASN A 131 6.05 -1.46 -32.17
C ASN A 131 4.72 -2.24 -32.26
N ILE A 132 3.75 -1.76 -33.06
CA ILE A 132 2.49 -2.46 -33.29
C ILE A 132 2.73 -3.74 -34.13
N TYR A 133 3.68 -3.70 -35.07
CA TYR A 133 3.89 -4.78 -36.05
C TYR A 133 4.74 -5.95 -35.54
N TYR A 134 5.43 -5.82 -34.41
CA TYR A 134 6.27 -6.89 -33.87
C TYR A 134 6.13 -7.04 -32.36
N ILE A 135 5.96 -8.29 -31.91
CA ILE A 135 5.89 -8.59 -30.48
C ILE A 135 7.30 -8.51 -29.89
N ASN A 136 7.53 -7.46 -29.12
CA ASN A 136 8.73 -7.31 -28.32
C ASN A 136 8.98 -8.51 -27.39
N MET A 137 10.24 -8.84 -27.12
CA MET A 137 10.65 -9.96 -26.27
C MET A 137 10.00 -9.96 -24.88
N ILE A 138 9.74 -8.79 -24.30
CA ILE A 138 9.06 -8.69 -23.01
C ILE A 138 7.62 -9.14 -23.14
N ASN A 139 6.92 -8.69 -24.18
CA ASN A 139 5.54 -9.12 -24.44
C ASN A 139 5.51 -10.63 -24.74
N LYS A 140 6.48 -11.17 -25.50
CA LYS A 140 6.63 -12.62 -25.69
C LYS A 140 6.80 -13.36 -24.36
N LEU A 141 7.64 -12.84 -23.46
CA LEU A 141 7.86 -13.41 -22.13
C LEU A 141 6.60 -13.35 -21.28
N MET A 142 5.90 -12.22 -21.24
CA MET A 142 4.65 -12.06 -20.48
C MET A 142 3.53 -12.96 -21.02
N ASN A 143 3.41 -13.10 -22.35
CA ASN A 143 2.44 -14.01 -22.97
C ASN A 143 2.71 -15.48 -22.61
N ARG A 144 3.99 -15.87 -22.52
CA ARG A 144 4.39 -17.22 -22.06
C ARG A 144 4.04 -17.50 -20.59
N LEU A 145 3.73 -16.48 -19.79
CA LEU A 145 3.30 -16.70 -18.41
C LEU A 145 1.86 -17.23 -18.32
N ASN A 146 0.93 -16.75 -19.16
CA ASN A 146 -0.51 -17.06 -19.02
C ASN A 146 -1.29 -17.44 -20.30
N ILE A 147 -0.86 -17.06 -21.50
CA ILE A 147 -1.78 -17.07 -22.68
C ILE A 147 -1.71 -18.38 -23.48
N ASN A 148 -0.54 -18.99 -23.59
CA ASN A 148 -0.36 -20.18 -24.43
C ASN A 148 -0.76 -21.48 -23.70
N MET A 149 -1.16 -22.53 -24.43
CA MET A 149 -1.42 -23.86 -23.82
C MET A 149 -0.20 -24.39 -23.02
N ASN A 150 1.01 -24.10 -23.51
CA ASN A 150 2.28 -24.41 -22.84
C ASN A 150 2.80 -23.26 -21.96
N ASN A 151 1.89 -22.49 -21.36
CA ASN A 151 2.27 -21.38 -20.48
C ASN A 151 2.85 -21.90 -19.14
N LEU A 152 3.59 -21.03 -18.48
CA LEU A 152 4.17 -21.34 -17.18
C LEU A 152 3.09 -21.65 -16.13
N SER A 153 1.94 -20.97 -16.17
CA SER A 153 0.84 -21.23 -15.23
C SER A 153 0.31 -22.66 -15.26
N ASN A 154 0.20 -23.27 -16.44
CA ASN A 154 -0.29 -24.65 -16.62
C ASN A 154 0.77 -25.64 -16.12
N ILE A 155 2.05 -25.35 -16.33
CA ILE A 155 3.12 -26.19 -15.77
C ILE A 155 3.11 -26.09 -14.23
N LEU A 156 2.90 -24.89 -13.68
CA LEU A 156 2.86 -24.67 -12.24
C LEU A 156 1.63 -25.27 -11.56
N SER A 157 0.51 -25.44 -12.28
CA SER A 157 -0.71 -26.02 -11.71
C SER A 157 -0.51 -27.46 -11.25
N TYR A 158 0.34 -28.24 -11.94
CA TYR A 158 0.70 -29.61 -11.54
C TYR A 158 1.42 -29.69 -10.18
N TYR A 159 2.22 -28.67 -9.82
CA TYR A 159 2.93 -28.67 -8.52
C TYR A 159 2.04 -28.31 -7.33
N TYR A 160 0.91 -27.66 -7.59
CA TYR A 160 0.01 -27.16 -6.56
C TYR A 160 -1.36 -27.86 -6.54
N ASN A 161 -1.68 -28.65 -7.56
CA ASN A 161 -2.99 -29.23 -7.82
C ASN A 161 -4.11 -28.17 -7.80
N LYS A 162 -3.81 -26.96 -8.29
CA LYS A 162 -4.71 -25.79 -8.32
C LYS A 162 -4.44 -24.97 -9.57
N LYS A 163 -5.45 -24.23 -10.04
CA LYS A 163 -5.25 -23.28 -11.14
C LYS A 163 -4.28 -22.19 -10.71
N VAL A 164 -3.21 -21.97 -11.48
CA VAL A 164 -2.24 -20.90 -11.24
C VAL A 164 -2.52 -19.73 -12.18
N ILE A 165 -2.43 -18.51 -11.68
CA ILE A 165 -2.53 -17.27 -12.46
C ILE A 165 -1.30 -16.43 -12.12
N ILE A 166 -0.58 -15.94 -13.13
CA ILE A 166 0.61 -15.11 -12.93
C ILE A 166 0.32 -13.68 -13.38
N GLU A 167 0.32 -12.70 -12.48
CA GLU A 167 0.02 -11.31 -12.81
C GLU A 167 1.28 -10.42 -12.72
N PRO A 168 1.94 -10.13 -13.85
CA PRO A 168 3.02 -9.15 -13.90
C PRO A 168 2.48 -7.72 -13.90
N ILE A 169 2.96 -6.87 -12.98
CA ILE A 169 2.56 -5.47 -12.87
C ILE A 169 3.73 -4.56 -13.26
N LYS A 170 3.58 -3.80 -14.35
CA LYS A 170 4.61 -2.89 -14.84
C LYS A 170 4.72 -1.66 -13.94
N LEU A 171 5.93 -1.33 -13.51
CA LEU A 171 6.22 -0.04 -12.88
C LEU A 171 6.81 0.93 -13.91
N LYS A 172 6.31 2.16 -13.90
CA LYS A 172 6.89 3.25 -14.71
C LYS A 172 8.24 3.70 -14.17
N TYR A 173 8.42 3.69 -12.86
CA TYR A 173 9.62 4.18 -12.19
C TYR A 173 10.22 3.16 -11.22
N LEU A 174 11.56 3.17 -11.12
CA LEU A 174 12.34 2.27 -10.26
C LEU A 174 12.01 2.45 -8.79
N TYR A 175 11.92 3.71 -8.35
CA TYR A 175 11.71 4.10 -6.98
C TYR A 175 10.28 3.85 -6.47
N ASN A 176 9.39 3.27 -7.27
CA ASN A 176 8.05 2.85 -6.80
C ASN A 176 8.11 1.51 -6.04
N ASN A 177 9.22 0.78 -6.11
CA ASN A 177 9.41 -0.46 -5.37
C ASN A 177 10.87 -0.58 -4.91
N ASN A 178 11.06 -0.70 -3.60
CA ASN A 178 12.37 -0.79 -2.97
C ASN A 178 13.19 -1.99 -3.46
N GLU A 179 12.57 -3.14 -3.70
CA GLU A 179 13.27 -4.34 -4.17
C GLU A 179 13.78 -4.17 -5.61
N ILE A 180 12.96 -3.57 -6.48
CA ILE A 180 13.33 -3.28 -7.86
C ILE A 180 14.45 -2.25 -7.91
N MET A 181 14.32 -1.15 -7.16
CA MET A 181 15.36 -0.13 -7.08
C MET A 181 16.68 -0.73 -6.58
N THR A 182 16.65 -1.51 -5.51
CA THR A 182 17.87 -2.15 -4.96
C THR A 182 18.54 -3.06 -5.98
N LYS A 183 17.76 -3.93 -6.64
CA LYS A 183 18.29 -4.85 -7.66
C LYS A 183 18.78 -4.12 -8.90
N TYR A 184 18.11 -3.04 -9.30
CA TYR A 184 18.53 -2.20 -10.42
C TYR A 184 19.92 -1.64 -10.18
N ILE A 185 20.11 -0.99 -9.03
CA ILE A 185 21.40 -0.42 -8.65
C ILE A 185 22.46 -1.55 -8.62
N SER A 186 22.11 -2.70 -8.05
CA SER A 186 23.06 -3.80 -7.87
C SER A 186 23.40 -4.64 -9.10
N LEU A 187 22.58 -4.60 -10.16
CA LEU A 187 22.79 -5.42 -11.34
C LEU A 187 23.21 -4.59 -12.55
N LEU A 188 22.69 -3.36 -12.68
CA LEU A 188 22.85 -2.55 -13.89
C LEU A 188 23.76 -1.34 -13.68
N ASP A 189 23.80 -0.75 -12.49
CA ASP A 189 24.60 0.45 -12.21
C ASP A 189 25.97 0.13 -11.59
N ASN A 190 26.45 -1.12 -11.67
CA ASN A 190 27.69 -1.58 -11.03
C ASN A 190 28.90 -0.71 -11.39
N ASN A 191 28.97 -0.26 -12.64
CA ASN A 191 30.07 0.59 -13.11
C ASN A 191 30.10 1.96 -12.43
N LYS A 192 28.99 2.42 -11.84
CA LYS A 192 28.86 3.77 -11.25
C LYS A 192 29.33 3.85 -9.80
N TYR A 193 29.61 2.71 -9.15
CA TYR A 193 30.06 2.68 -7.75
C TYR A 193 31.19 1.68 -7.45
N ASN A 194 31.63 0.85 -8.41
CA ASN A 194 32.68 -0.15 -8.20
C ASN A 194 34.08 0.42 -7.89
N ASN A 195 34.33 1.70 -8.16
CA ASN A 195 35.58 2.41 -7.80
C ASN A 195 35.30 3.61 -6.88
N GLY A 196 34.21 3.58 -6.12
CA GLY A 196 33.62 4.76 -5.51
C GLY A 196 32.45 5.31 -6.31
N LEU A 197 31.54 6.00 -5.61
CA LEU A 197 30.30 6.52 -6.17
C LEU A 197 30.59 7.73 -7.07
N LEU A 198 30.26 7.64 -8.36
CA LEU A 198 30.39 8.76 -9.28
C LEU A 198 29.50 9.93 -8.84
N MET A 199 30.05 11.15 -8.81
CA MET A 199 29.33 12.34 -8.37
C MET A 199 28.09 12.62 -9.22
N GLU A 200 28.15 12.41 -10.53
CA GLU A 200 26.99 12.53 -11.42
C GLU A 200 25.87 11.58 -11.03
N TYR A 201 26.21 10.31 -10.76
CA TYR A 201 25.22 9.33 -10.35
C TYR A 201 24.62 9.68 -8.99
N GLN A 202 25.43 10.14 -8.04
CA GLN A 202 24.95 10.68 -6.77
C GLN A 202 23.96 11.83 -6.98
N ARG A 203 24.24 12.78 -7.89
CA ARG A 203 23.32 13.87 -8.24
C ARG A 203 22.02 13.34 -8.85
N THR A 204 22.09 12.37 -9.76
CA THR A 204 20.87 11.75 -10.34
C THR A 204 20.03 11.04 -9.30
N LEU A 205 20.65 10.32 -8.36
CA LEU A 205 19.95 9.70 -7.25
C LEU A 205 19.32 10.77 -6.37
N ASN A 206 20.08 11.81 -6.03
CA ASN A 206 19.60 12.90 -5.19
C ASN A 206 18.36 13.61 -5.75
N ASN A 207 18.29 13.72 -7.08
CA ASN A 207 17.23 14.43 -7.79
C ASN A 207 16.12 13.49 -8.33
N ILE A 208 16.01 12.26 -7.83
CA ILE A 208 14.94 11.33 -8.23
C ILE A 208 13.53 11.93 -8.03
N MET A 209 13.36 12.74 -6.98
CA MET A 209 12.10 13.39 -6.62
C MET A 209 12.30 14.88 -6.35
N PRO A 210 11.32 15.73 -6.67
CA PRO A 210 11.27 17.08 -6.13
C PRO A 210 11.19 17.01 -4.60
N LYS A 211 11.78 18.00 -3.91
CA LYS A 211 11.70 18.12 -2.45
C LYS A 211 10.27 18.48 -2.03
N LEU A 212 9.43 17.47 -1.82
CA LEU A 212 8.04 17.64 -1.41
C LEU A 212 7.94 18.10 0.05
N ASN A 213 7.04 19.05 0.33
CA ASN A 213 6.72 19.47 1.69
C ASN A 213 5.76 18.45 2.33
N ASP A 214 6.34 17.52 3.10
CA ASP A 214 5.64 16.44 3.76
C ASP A 214 4.60 16.90 4.79
N HIS A 215 4.87 18.01 5.47
CA HIS A 215 3.94 18.66 6.39
C HIS A 215 2.65 19.06 5.67
N ASN A 216 2.78 19.86 4.60
CA ASN A 216 1.62 20.35 3.86
C ASN A 216 0.81 19.21 3.23
N ILE A 217 1.48 18.19 2.66
CA ILE A 217 0.81 17.02 2.10
C ILE A 217 0.01 16.28 3.19
N SER A 218 0.62 16.08 4.36
CA SER A 218 -0.05 15.42 5.49
C SER A 218 -1.24 16.21 6.01
N MET A 219 -1.11 17.54 6.14
CA MET A 219 -2.18 18.41 6.62
C MET A 219 -3.34 18.48 5.62
N ASN A 220 -3.06 18.59 4.32
CA ASN A 220 -4.08 18.56 3.28
C ASN A 220 -4.86 17.25 3.28
N TYR A 221 -4.18 16.13 3.50
CA TYR A 221 -4.83 14.83 3.64
C TYR A 221 -5.77 14.77 4.86
N ILE A 222 -5.32 15.25 6.03
CA ILE A 222 -6.15 15.31 7.24
C ILE A 222 -7.36 16.24 7.02
N ASN A 223 -7.15 17.40 6.42
CA ASN A 223 -8.22 18.34 6.08
C ASN A 223 -9.24 17.71 5.12
N ASN A 224 -8.79 16.95 4.12
CA ASN A 224 -9.68 16.23 3.23
C ASN A 224 -10.52 15.16 3.95
N ILE A 225 -9.92 14.39 4.88
CA ILE A 225 -10.68 13.44 5.70
C ILE A 225 -11.72 14.18 6.55
N ASN A 226 -11.32 15.27 7.21
CA ASN A 226 -12.22 16.07 8.03
C ASN A 226 -13.38 16.64 7.20
N ASN A 227 -13.12 17.10 5.98
CA ASN A 227 -14.15 17.58 5.06
C ASN A 227 -15.11 16.46 4.64
N ILE A 228 -14.62 15.27 4.30
CA ILE A 228 -15.47 14.12 3.96
C ILE A 228 -16.35 13.73 5.15
N ASN A 229 -15.80 13.71 6.36
CA ASN A 229 -16.58 13.41 7.58
C ASN A 229 -17.63 14.48 7.85
N LYS A 230 -17.31 15.77 7.67
CA LYS A 230 -18.28 16.89 7.77
C LYS A 230 -19.40 16.75 6.73
N LEU A 231 -19.08 16.40 5.49
CA LEU A 231 -20.09 16.16 4.44
C LEU A 231 -21.03 15.01 4.83
N LYS A 232 -20.49 13.87 5.30
CA LYS A 232 -21.31 12.78 5.84
C LYS A 232 -22.20 13.24 6.99
N TYR A 233 -21.66 14.01 7.94
CA TYR A 233 -22.45 14.55 9.06
C TYR A 233 -23.58 15.45 8.60
N ASN A 234 -23.32 16.36 7.68
CA ASN A 234 -24.33 17.27 7.13
C ASN A 234 -25.42 16.49 6.39
N ASN A 235 -25.05 15.49 5.58
CA ASN A 235 -25.99 14.63 4.87
C ASN A 235 -26.91 13.85 5.82
N ILE A 236 -26.37 13.38 6.94
CA ILE A 236 -27.10 12.70 8.00
C ILE A 236 -28.03 13.67 8.75
N LEU A 237 -27.59 14.90 9.01
CA LEU A 237 -28.39 15.92 9.69
C LEU A 237 -29.60 16.33 8.84
N LEU A 238 -29.40 16.50 7.53
CA LEU A 238 -30.42 16.94 6.58
C LEU A 238 -31.47 15.85 6.28
N ASN A 239 -31.07 14.57 6.28
CA ASN A 239 -31.96 13.48 5.91
C ASN A 239 -32.46 12.70 7.12
N ASN A 240 -33.76 12.83 7.42
CA ASN A 240 -34.43 12.03 8.45
C ASN A 240 -34.56 10.54 8.06
N ASN A 241 -34.42 10.20 6.78
CA ASN A 241 -34.48 8.83 6.28
C ASN A 241 -33.06 8.30 6.00
N ASN A 242 -32.74 7.13 6.57
CA ASN A 242 -31.44 6.46 6.48
C ASN A 242 -31.14 5.86 5.07
N ASN A 243 -31.66 6.44 3.99
CA ASN A 243 -31.37 5.99 2.64
C ASN A 243 -29.88 6.18 2.33
N ILE A 244 -29.22 5.10 1.88
CA ILE A 244 -27.77 5.07 1.64
C ILE A 244 -27.34 6.17 0.66
N ASN A 245 -28.10 6.37 -0.42
CA ASN A 245 -27.82 7.39 -1.43
C ASN A 245 -27.77 8.81 -0.84
N ASN A 246 -28.61 9.08 0.16
CA ASN A 246 -28.69 10.37 0.82
C ASN A 246 -27.50 10.61 1.76
N ILE A 247 -27.05 9.56 2.47
CA ILE A 247 -25.88 9.62 3.37
C ILE A 247 -24.59 9.89 2.58
N TYR A 248 -24.46 9.22 1.43
CA TYR A 248 -23.28 9.33 0.55
C TYR A 248 -23.44 10.39 -0.54
N ASN A 249 -24.40 11.30 -0.40
CA ASN A 249 -24.55 12.39 -1.37
C ASN A 249 -23.24 13.19 -1.49
N ASN A 250 -22.82 13.48 -2.72
CA ASN A 250 -21.52 14.08 -3.07
C ASN A 250 -20.25 13.26 -2.73
N ILE A 251 -20.37 11.99 -2.34
CA ILE A 251 -19.24 11.08 -2.15
C ILE A 251 -19.15 10.13 -3.35
N ASN A 252 -18.28 10.45 -4.31
CA ASN A 252 -18.08 9.67 -5.52
C ASN A 252 -16.73 8.92 -5.52
N ILE A 253 -16.52 8.08 -6.54
CA ILE A 253 -15.29 7.29 -6.73
C ILE A 253 -14.04 8.18 -6.80
N ASN A 254 -14.15 9.40 -7.31
CA ASN A 254 -13.02 10.32 -7.41
C ASN A 254 -12.46 10.71 -6.03
N ASN A 255 -13.30 10.74 -5.00
CA ASN A 255 -12.87 10.98 -3.62
C ASN A 255 -12.01 9.84 -3.05
N ASN A 256 -12.10 8.61 -3.59
CA ASN A 256 -11.28 7.49 -3.15
C ASN A 256 -9.79 7.76 -3.34
N MET A 257 -9.43 8.50 -4.40
CA MET A 257 -8.04 8.87 -4.60
C MET A 257 -7.55 9.71 -3.41
N ASN A 258 -8.35 10.64 -2.89
CA ASN A 258 -7.96 11.46 -1.73
C ASN A 258 -7.77 10.65 -0.44
N LEU A 259 -8.38 9.46 -0.33
CA LEU A 259 -8.26 8.58 0.83
C LEU A 259 -7.01 7.69 0.80
N LEU A 260 -6.44 7.43 -0.38
CA LEU A 260 -5.25 6.58 -0.53
C LEU A 260 -4.07 7.15 0.26
N MET A 261 -3.55 6.36 1.21
CA MET A 261 -2.51 6.79 2.14
C MET A 261 -1.20 7.02 1.40
N PHE A 262 -0.47 5.95 1.06
CA PHE A 262 0.93 5.96 0.64
C PHE A 262 1.13 6.30 -0.84
N LYS A 263 1.03 7.58 -1.21
CA LYS A 263 1.16 8.03 -2.61
C LYS A 263 2.53 8.59 -2.93
N TYR A 264 3.07 9.41 -2.03
CA TYR A 264 4.22 10.25 -2.33
C TYR A 264 5.46 9.69 -1.68
N LEU A 265 6.52 9.48 -2.47
CA LEU A 265 7.84 9.17 -1.92
C LEU A 265 8.45 10.44 -1.32
N ILE A 266 8.54 10.50 0.00
CA ILE A 266 8.96 11.70 0.73
C ILE A 266 10.39 11.60 1.26
N GLY A 267 10.87 10.38 1.49
CA GLY A 267 12.25 10.15 1.84
C GLY A 267 12.75 8.82 1.37
N TRP A 268 14.06 8.74 1.16
CA TRP A 268 14.72 7.52 0.79
C TRP A 268 16.16 7.54 1.24
N SER A 269 16.71 6.34 1.48
CA SER A 269 18.14 6.17 1.72
C SER A 269 18.68 4.96 0.99
N ILE A 270 19.88 5.09 0.46
CA ILE A 270 20.65 4.02 -0.18
C ILE A 270 21.95 3.86 0.60
N MET A 271 22.25 2.64 1.01
CA MET A 271 23.51 2.29 1.65
C MET A 271 24.23 1.25 0.79
N LEU A 272 25.43 1.57 0.34
CA LEU A 272 26.33 0.65 -0.34
C LEU A 272 27.40 0.21 0.67
N LYS A 273 27.56 -1.10 0.87
CA LYS A 273 28.52 -1.65 1.84
C LYS A 273 29.27 -2.84 1.23
N GLY A 274 30.59 -2.79 1.21
CA GLY A 274 31.43 -3.89 0.72
C GLY A 274 32.78 -3.43 0.18
N ARG A 275 33.44 -4.27 -0.61
CA ARG A 275 34.69 -3.92 -1.30
C ARG A 275 34.38 -3.22 -2.62
N LEU A 276 34.07 -1.93 -2.54
CA LEU A 276 33.62 -1.08 -3.67
C LEU A 276 34.67 -0.07 -4.15
N ASN A 277 35.92 -0.25 -3.71
CA ASN A 277 37.05 0.53 -4.20
C ASN A 277 38.15 -0.46 -4.64
N LYS A 278 38.76 -0.22 -5.80
CA LYS A 278 39.86 -1.05 -6.31
C LYS A 278 41.16 -0.79 -5.56
N ASN A 279 41.38 0.43 -5.08
CA ASN A 279 42.64 0.85 -4.47
C ASN A 279 42.74 0.47 -2.98
N ILE A 280 41.61 0.08 -2.37
CA ILE A 280 41.52 -0.17 -0.92
C ILE A 280 41.02 -1.59 -0.70
N SER A 281 41.76 -2.38 0.07
CA SER A 281 41.36 -3.76 0.43
C SER A 281 40.24 -3.79 1.48
N ARG A 282 40.16 -2.76 2.34
CA ARG A 282 39.14 -2.60 3.38
C ARG A 282 37.75 -2.33 2.80
N ILE A 283 36.73 -2.64 3.61
CA ILE A 283 35.33 -2.39 3.29
C ILE A 283 35.06 -0.88 3.30
N SER A 284 34.31 -0.40 2.32
CA SER A 284 33.74 0.95 2.31
C SER A 284 32.23 0.90 2.56
N THR A 285 31.73 1.92 3.26
CA THR A 285 30.31 2.18 3.45
C THR A 285 29.98 3.57 2.95
N THR A 286 29.14 3.67 1.93
CA THR A 286 28.62 4.96 1.45
C THR A 286 27.12 5.03 1.71
N TYR A 287 26.66 6.18 2.22
CA TYR A 287 25.28 6.40 2.60
C TYR A 287 24.75 7.65 1.91
N LEU A 288 23.64 7.49 1.19
CA LEU A 288 22.87 8.58 0.62
C LEU A 288 21.52 8.63 1.34
N ASN A 289 21.11 9.82 1.74
CA ASN A 289 19.85 10.03 2.42
C ASN A 289 19.22 11.32 1.93
N ASN A 290 17.93 11.26 1.61
CA ASN A 290 17.14 12.41 1.22
C ASN A 290 15.76 12.37 1.86
N GLY A 291 15.28 13.57 2.23
CA GLY A 291 13.97 13.77 2.82
C GLY A 291 13.89 13.25 4.26
N THR A 292 12.71 12.75 4.64
CA THR A 292 12.39 12.29 6.00
C THR A 292 11.80 10.88 5.99
N PHE A 293 11.97 10.14 7.10
CA PHE A 293 11.38 8.81 7.31
C PHE A 293 10.16 8.82 8.26
N ASN A 294 9.81 9.98 8.79
CA ASN A 294 8.64 10.13 9.66
C ASN A 294 7.39 10.33 8.81
N ASN A 295 6.24 9.88 9.31
CA ASN A 295 4.94 10.15 8.67
C ASN A 295 4.11 11.06 9.57
N LYS A 296 4.01 12.34 9.16
CA LYS A 296 3.28 13.37 9.89
C LYS A 296 1.76 13.16 9.94
N LYS A 297 1.19 12.34 9.03
CA LYS A 297 -0.24 11.99 9.07
C LYS A 297 -0.63 11.29 10.38
N TYR A 298 0.30 10.49 10.95
CA TYR A 298 0.08 9.80 12.23
C TYR A 298 0.33 10.68 13.46
N LEU A 299 1.00 11.82 13.29
CA LEU A 299 1.30 12.72 14.41
C LEU A 299 0.13 13.66 14.73
N TRP A 300 -0.61 14.10 13.70
CA TRP A 300 -1.69 15.10 13.85
C TRP A 300 -3.06 14.59 13.41
N GLY A 301 -3.13 13.39 12.83
CA GLY A 301 -4.38 12.75 12.44
C GLY A 301 -4.85 11.74 13.48
N ASN A 302 -6.11 11.28 13.32
CA ASN A 302 -6.69 10.25 14.19
C ASN A 302 -6.20 8.82 13.86
N LEU A 303 -5.49 8.65 12.75
CA LEU A 303 -4.99 7.34 12.32
C LEU A 303 -3.68 7.01 13.02
N ASN A 304 -3.61 5.82 13.60
CA ASN A 304 -2.38 5.31 14.20
C ASN A 304 -1.47 4.65 13.16
N ASN A 305 -0.17 4.69 13.42
CA ASN A 305 0.82 3.97 12.64
C ASN A 305 0.73 2.46 12.93
N ASN A 306 0.65 1.65 11.88
CA ASN A 306 0.68 0.19 12.01
C ASN A 306 2.07 -0.34 11.69
N PHE A 307 2.43 -1.49 12.27
CA PHE A 307 3.73 -2.12 12.06
C PHE A 307 3.62 -3.41 11.26
N LYS A 308 4.32 -3.50 10.13
CA LYS A 308 4.51 -4.75 9.36
C LYS A 308 5.42 -5.67 10.15
N LEU A 309 4.99 -6.92 10.28
CA LEU A 309 5.70 -7.95 11.05
C LEU A 309 6.01 -7.49 12.50
N ASN A 310 5.26 -6.52 13.03
CA ASN A 310 5.42 -5.90 14.35
C ASN A 310 6.70 -5.07 14.58
N TYR A 311 7.52 -4.79 13.55
CA TYR A 311 8.75 -3.98 13.73
C TYR A 311 9.06 -2.96 12.63
N ILE A 312 8.34 -2.98 11.50
CA ILE A 312 8.55 -2.00 10.41
C ILE A 312 7.32 -1.11 10.27
N ASN A 313 7.46 0.21 10.39
CA ASN A 313 6.33 1.12 10.15
C ASN A 313 5.69 0.89 8.76
N SER A 314 4.37 1.04 8.66
CA SER A 314 3.63 0.78 7.43
C SER A 314 4.10 1.59 6.23
N ASN A 315 4.53 2.83 6.46
CA ASN A 315 5.09 3.74 5.44
C ASN A 315 6.49 3.34 4.93
N ASN A 316 7.25 2.58 5.73
CA ASN A 316 8.64 2.24 5.44
C ASN A 316 8.77 0.94 4.66
N ASN A 317 9.47 0.96 3.53
CA ASN A 317 9.79 -0.22 2.74
C ASN A 317 11.31 -0.40 2.68
N ILE A 318 11.83 -1.47 3.29
CA ILE A 318 13.28 -1.75 3.38
C ILE A 318 13.61 -3.01 2.61
N TYR A 319 14.67 -2.97 1.80
CA TYR A 319 15.19 -4.15 1.12
C TYR A 319 16.70 -4.11 0.98
N ASN A 320 17.33 -5.28 1.07
CA ASN A 320 18.76 -5.47 0.90
C ASN A 320 19.01 -6.50 -0.20
N TYR A 321 20.01 -6.27 -1.03
CA TYR A 321 20.46 -7.21 -2.05
C TYR A 321 21.97 -7.35 -2.00
N ASN A 322 22.42 -8.60 -1.84
CA ASN A 322 23.83 -8.93 -1.89
C ASN A 322 24.19 -9.38 -3.31
N ASN A 323 25.31 -8.87 -3.81
CA ASN A 323 25.88 -9.30 -5.08
C ASN A 323 27.40 -9.47 -4.94
N ILE A 324 28.04 -10.03 -5.96
CA ILE A 324 29.46 -10.34 -5.98
C ILE A 324 30.10 -9.52 -7.11
N ASN A 325 31.20 -8.84 -6.80
CA ASN A 325 32.08 -8.24 -7.79
C ASN A 325 33.43 -8.99 -7.80
N LYS A 326 34.39 -8.52 -8.61
CA LYS A 326 35.73 -9.13 -8.69
C LYS A 326 36.47 -9.15 -7.33
N ASN A 327 36.15 -8.23 -6.42
CA ASN A 327 36.84 -8.08 -5.13
C ASN A 327 36.15 -8.84 -3.99
N GLY A 328 34.95 -9.37 -4.21
CA GLY A 328 34.18 -10.14 -3.24
C GLY A 328 32.71 -9.70 -3.15
N LYS A 329 32.09 -9.99 -2.00
CA LYS A 329 30.67 -9.71 -1.76
C LYS A 329 30.46 -8.25 -1.35
N TYR A 330 29.40 -7.64 -1.89
CA TYR A 330 28.90 -6.34 -1.47
C TYR A 330 27.38 -6.38 -1.30
N ASN A 331 26.83 -5.39 -0.60
CA ASN A 331 25.41 -5.27 -0.30
C ASN A 331 24.93 -3.86 -0.63
N ILE A 332 23.73 -3.78 -1.21
CA ILE A 332 22.98 -2.55 -1.41
C ILE A 332 21.71 -2.63 -0.57
N LYS A 333 21.49 -1.64 0.28
CA LYS A 333 20.26 -1.48 1.06
C LYS A 333 19.53 -0.23 0.62
N VAL A 334 18.25 -0.37 0.26
CA VAL A 334 17.36 0.74 -0.04
C VAL A 334 16.22 0.77 0.97
N LYS A 335 15.97 1.95 1.53
CA LYS A 335 14.80 2.25 2.37
C LYS A 335 14.02 3.37 1.71
N LEU A 336 12.73 3.17 1.50
CA LEU A 336 11.80 4.16 0.93
C LEU A 336 10.73 4.51 1.97
N ASN A 337 10.36 5.78 2.05
CA ASN A 337 9.26 6.29 2.88
C ASN A 337 8.17 6.89 1.99
N TYR A 338 6.96 6.32 2.06
CA TYR A 338 5.79 6.84 1.37
C TYR A 338 4.80 7.44 2.36
N ILE A 339 4.24 8.60 2.05
CA ILE A 339 3.17 9.24 2.83
C ILE A 339 1.87 9.24 2.08
#